data_AF-A0A7S3K0P5-F1
#
_entry.id   AF-A0A7S3K0P5-F1
#
_cell.length_a   1.000
_cell.length_b   1.000
_cell.length_c   1.000
_cell.angle_alpha   90.00
_cell.angle_beta   90.00
_cell.angle_gamma   90.00
#
_symmetry.space_group_name_H-M   'P 1'
#
loop_
_entity.id
_entity.type
_entity.pdbx_description
1 polymer ?
#
loop_
_entity_poly.entity_id
_entity_poly.type
_entity_poly.pdbx_seq_one_letter_code
_entity_poly.pdbx_strand_id
1 'polypeptide(L)'
;KKNKDVCHDDGSIIFIKDVLRVMKRLLISLFFVATGFVRAFTLPLLSERALSVGRGRGRRWAVSRKFDEKINYSVLLIERGGSSEERKEKKKLPEKPSLMLIGTLWLNTAIMGMLGLLACCYAGPEVILGDMFEISWKAGMLGILWAMPWLLLSAAPLEKWFPQRLAFLREVGDHTEIFTAMAFGSRFGGIWRWIQVIFGSLLLSISAGIFEEMVFRGTAQRFVEYILQLIFSGMLPINDTKNYIISACAVIGASSAFGYLHNYTAGYALLATLAGIFFGTVYAVTQNLFVAAITHALVDAFAFITCYFALARADTKRLDFLASRNFPITNALRMARENYEMKAKKNFSSKKKSSFSRLSSILMRRMKDSSQKNQQAQFFRFTTFPPPSTKTSDEIYSTFAEANNFSPPQQQNNKTKITGDPFFQEQEPAPYHEDISLGKPPPPPPGYPGPPPYTRPPTLNEE
;
A
#
# COMPACT_ATOMS: atom_id res chain seq x y z
N LYS A 1 -23.35 9.82 74.45
CA LYS A 1 -23.03 11.12 73.80
C LYS A 1 -21.64 10.99 73.17
N LYS A 2 -21.53 11.30 71.86
CA LYS A 2 -20.36 11.20 70.95
C LYS A 2 -20.08 9.83 70.30
N ASN A 3 -20.64 9.63 69.11
CA ASN A 3 -20.03 8.89 67.99
C ASN A 3 -20.72 9.38 66.71
N LYS A 4 -20.00 10.18 65.90
CA LYS A 4 -19.34 9.80 64.64
C LYS A 4 -20.24 10.11 63.44
N ASP A 5 -20.30 11.39 63.11
CA ASP A 5 -20.63 11.85 61.76
C ASP A 5 -19.38 11.63 60.89
N VAL A 6 -19.39 10.55 60.12
CA VAL A 6 -18.41 10.32 59.05
C VAL A 6 -18.91 11.13 57.86
N CYS A 7 -18.31 12.30 57.63
CA CYS A 7 -18.50 13.06 56.41
C CYS A 7 -18.10 12.19 55.21
N HIS A 8 -19.07 11.86 54.36
CA HIS A 8 -18.78 11.32 53.04
C HIS A 8 -18.07 12.38 52.21
N ASP A 9 -16.91 11.99 51.68
CA ASP A 9 -15.92 12.86 51.06
C ASP A 9 -16.36 13.25 49.62
N ASP A 10 -16.79 14.50 49.45
CA ASP A 10 -17.20 15.11 48.17
C ASP A 10 -16.07 15.13 47.11
N GLY A 11 -14.83 14.83 47.50
CA GLY A 11 -13.66 14.79 46.62
C GLY A 11 -13.78 13.77 45.47
N SER A 12 -14.51 12.67 45.69
CA SER A 12 -14.70 11.61 44.69
C SER A 12 -15.56 12.07 43.49
N ILE A 13 -16.55 12.93 43.72
CA ILE A 13 -17.44 13.46 42.66
C ILE A 13 -16.71 14.51 41.80
N ILE A 14 -15.82 15.29 42.40
CA ILE A 14 -15.03 16.32 41.70
C ILE A 14 -14.01 15.65 40.76
N PHE A 15 -13.32 14.61 41.23
CA PHE A 15 -12.37 13.84 40.42
C PHE A 15 -13.04 13.22 39.19
N ILE A 16 -14.21 12.61 39.34
CA ILE A 16 -14.97 12.02 38.22
C ILE A 16 -15.37 13.10 37.20
N LYS A 17 -15.82 14.28 37.65
CA LYS A 17 -16.19 15.39 36.76
C LYS A 17 -15.00 15.92 35.96
N ASP A 18 -13.81 16.01 36.57
CA ASP A 18 -12.62 16.50 35.89
C ASP A 18 -12.05 15.46 34.92
N VAL A 19 -12.07 14.18 35.28
CA VAL A 19 -11.75 13.07 34.37
C VAL A 19 -12.69 13.06 33.16
N LEU A 20 -14.00 13.16 33.39
CA LEU A 20 -15.00 13.25 32.30
C LEU A 20 -14.80 14.50 31.42
N ARG A 21 -14.36 15.63 32.00
CA ARG A 21 -14.07 16.86 31.24
C ARG A 21 -12.82 16.70 30.37
N VAL A 22 -11.77 16.07 30.87
CA VAL A 22 -10.55 15.77 30.12
C VAL A 22 -10.84 14.74 29.03
N MET A 23 -11.56 13.67 29.35
CA MET A 23 -11.99 12.65 28.37
C MET A 23 -12.88 13.25 27.28
N LYS A 24 -13.81 14.14 27.61
CA LYS A 24 -14.62 14.86 26.62
C LYS A 24 -13.75 15.68 25.68
N ARG A 25 -12.72 16.36 26.19
CA ARG A 25 -11.78 17.14 25.35
C ARG A 25 -10.93 16.21 24.47
N LEU A 26 -10.44 15.10 25.02
CA LEU A 26 -9.67 14.09 24.28
C LEU A 26 -10.50 13.41 23.19
N LEU A 27 -11.74 13.00 23.49
CA LEU A 27 -12.69 12.46 22.53
C LEU A 27 -13.07 13.47 21.46
N ILE A 28 -13.25 14.75 21.81
CA ILE A 28 -13.49 15.82 20.83
C ILE A 28 -12.26 16.01 19.95
N SER A 29 -11.04 16.03 20.51
CA SER A 29 -9.80 16.14 19.73
C SER A 29 -9.56 14.94 18.84
N LEU A 30 -9.75 13.71 19.34
CA LEU A 30 -9.70 12.47 18.56
C LEU A 30 -10.80 12.45 17.51
N PHE A 31 -12.01 12.91 17.83
CA PHE A 31 -13.09 13.06 16.87
C PHE A 31 -12.74 14.09 15.80
N PHE A 32 -12.06 15.21 16.11
CA PHE A 32 -11.62 16.21 15.14
C PHE A 32 -10.43 15.75 14.31
N VAL A 33 -9.50 14.97 14.88
CA VAL A 33 -8.40 14.33 14.14
C VAL A 33 -8.95 13.24 13.24
N ALA A 34 -9.83 12.38 13.75
CA ALA A 34 -10.50 11.33 12.99
C ALA A 34 -11.47 11.91 11.96
N THR A 35 -12.24 12.96 12.25
CA THR A 35 -13.08 13.65 11.26
C THR A 35 -12.27 14.54 10.32
N GLY A 36 -11.09 15.02 10.71
CA GLY A 36 -10.14 15.68 9.83
C GLY A 36 -9.51 14.70 8.85
N PHE A 37 -9.15 13.50 9.33
CA PHE A 37 -8.67 12.38 8.55
C PHE A 37 -9.77 11.83 7.63
N VAL A 38 -10.95 11.54 8.17
CA VAL A 38 -12.15 11.19 7.43
C VAL A 38 -12.54 12.33 6.48
N ARG A 39 -12.45 13.61 6.80
CA ARG A 39 -12.72 14.69 5.83
C ARG A 39 -11.68 14.71 4.72
N ALA A 40 -10.40 14.61 5.04
CA ALA A 40 -9.31 14.64 4.06
C ALA A 40 -9.40 13.47 3.05
N PHE A 41 -9.88 12.31 3.51
CA PHE A 41 -9.96 11.10 2.68
C PHE A 41 -11.38 10.74 2.19
N THR A 42 -12.44 11.16 2.89
CA THR A 42 -13.85 10.86 2.54
C THR A 42 -14.65 12.03 1.97
N LEU A 43 -14.25 13.31 2.13
CA LEU A 43 -14.91 14.39 1.38
C LEU A 43 -14.74 14.26 -0.14
N PRO A 44 -13.56 13.84 -0.67
CA PRO A 44 -13.44 13.51 -2.09
C PRO A 44 -14.36 12.35 -2.51
N LEU A 45 -14.69 11.44 -1.59
CA LEU A 45 -15.52 10.26 -1.83
C LEU A 45 -17.03 10.53 -1.77
N LEU A 46 -17.45 11.41 -0.86
CA LEU A 46 -18.86 11.78 -0.71
C LEU A 46 -19.29 12.79 -1.77
N SER A 47 -18.37 13.62 -2.30
CA SER A 47 -18.68 14.51 -3.42
C SER A 47 -19.01 13.75 -4.72
N GLU A 48 -18.40 12.57 -4.95
CA GLU A 48 -18.73 11.73 -6.11
C GLU A 48 -20.10 11.04 -5.97
N ARG A 49 -20.47 10.56 -4.77
CA ARG A 49 -21.79 9.92 -4.55
C ARG A 49 -22.96 10.92 -4.57
N ALA A 50 -22.77 12.13 -4.04
CA ALA A 50 -23.80 13.18 -4.04
C ALA A 50 -24.16 13.68 -5.46
N LEU A 51 -23.31 13.44 -6.47
CA LEU A 51 -23.59 13.75 -7.87
C LEU A 51 -24.34 12.64 -8.62
N SER A 52 -24.40 11.42 -8.06
CA SER A 52 -25.11 10.28 -8.67
C SER A 52 -26.57 10.13 -8.24
N VAL A 53 -26.98 10.78 -7.15
CA VAL A 53 -28.35 10.71 -6.61
C VAL A 53 -28.90 12.12 -6.46
N GLY A 54 -29.50 12.68 -7.52
CA GLY A 54 -30.19 13.97 -7.37
C GLY A 54 -30.39 14.84 -8.60
N ARG A 55 -30.73 14.29 -9.77
CA ARG A 55 -31.51 15.07 -10.76
C ARG A 55 -33.00 14.89 -10.46
N GLY A 56 -33.41 15.37 -9.29
CA GLY A 56 -34.79 15.41 -8.85
C GLY A 56 -35.08 16.77 -8.19
N ARG A 57 -35.83 17.60 -8.90
CA ARG A 57 -36.32 18.96 -8.59
C ARG A 57 -36.34 19.39 -7.11
N GLY A 58 -35.83 20.61 -6.86
CA GLY A 58 -36.54 21.59 -6.02
C GLY A 58 -35.85 22.16 -4.76
N ARG A 59 -35.32 23.39 -4.92
CA ARG A 59 -35.24 24.52 -3.95
C ARG A 59 -34.39 24.42 -2.65
N ARG A 60 -33.49 25.42 -2.58
CA ARG A 60 -32.97 26.23 -1.44
C ARG A 60 -32.24 25.52 -0.31
N TRP A 61 -30.90 25.60 -0.34
CA TRP A 61 -30.07 26.05 0.79
C TRP A 61 -28.85 26.81 0.23
N ALA A 62 -28.73 28.09 0.55
CA ALA A 62 -27.74 29.02 -0.02
C ALA A 62 -26.91 29.66 1.10
N VAL A 63 -26.05 28.87 1.78
CA VAL A 63 -25.00 29.44 2.66
C VAL A 63 -23.65 28.70 2.56
N SER A 64 -23.57 27.49 1.99
CA SER A 64 -22.31 26.73 1.85
C SER A 64 -21.81 26.60 0.39
N ARG A 65 -21.94 27.63 -0.46
CA ARG A 65 -21.50 27.55 -1.88
C ARG A 65 -20.12 28.15 -2.18
N LYS A 66 -19.67 29.16 -1.43
CA LYS A 66 -18.45 29.89 -1.81
C LYS A 66 -17.14 29.14 -1.55
N PHE A 67 -17.13 28.12 -0.69
CA PHE A 67 -15.93 27.30 -0.44
C PHE A 67 -15.94 26.00 -1.26
N ASP A 68 -17.11 25.39 -1.46
CA ASP A 68 -17.28 24.22 -2.33
C ASP A 68 -17.10 24.54 -3.83
N GLU A 69 -17.35 25.77 -4.29
CA GLU A 69 -17.06 26.16 -5.68
C GLU A 69 -15.55 26.10 -5.99
N LYS A 70 -14.66 26.51 -5.08
CA LYS A 70 -13.21 26.54 -5.36
C LYS A 70 -12.58 25.14 -5.48
N ILE A 71 -13.05 24.16 -4.69
CA ILE A 71 -12.58 22.78 -4.77
C ILE A 71 -13.23 22.06 -5.97
N ASN A 72 -14.52 22.30 -6.23
CA ASN A 72 -15.21 21.75 -7.40
C ASN A 72 -14.63 22.26 -8.73
N TYR A 73 -14.18 23.51 -8.84
CA TYR A 73 -13.55 23.99 -10.06
C TYR A 73 -12.25 23.24 -10.39
N SER A 74 -11.49 22.76 -9.40
CA SER A 74 -10.22 22.06 -9.66
C SER A 74 -10.42 20.62 -10.12
N VAL A 75 -11.44 19.92 -9.62
CA VAL A 75 -11.79 18.55 -10.05
C VAL A 75 -12.59 18.57 -11.37
N LEU A 76 -13.51 19.53 -11.56
CA LEU A 76 -14.27 19.67 -12.81
C LEU A 76 -13.46 20.27 -13.98
N LEU A 77 -12.44 21.10 -13.72
CA LEU A 77 -11.54 21.58 -14.79
C LEU A 77 -10.61 20.48 -15.32
N ILE A 78 -10.34 19.42 -14.54
CA ILE A 78 -9.62 18.23 -15.04
C ILE A 78 -10.53 17.37 -15.93
N GLU A 79 -11.85 17.39 -15.69
CA GLU A 79 -12.78 16.58 -16.48
C GLU A 79 -13.14 17.16 -17.86
N ARG A 80 -13.11 18.49 -18.05
CA ARG A 80 -13.73 19.14 -19.23
C ARG A 80 -12.82 19.45 -20.42
N GLY A 81 -11.51 19.20 -20.36
CA GLY A 81 -10.55 19.69 -21.37
C GLY A 81 -9.90 18.68 -22.31
N GLY A 82 -9.99 17.37 -22.06
CA GLY A 82 -9.29 16.36 -22.87
C GLY A 82 -10.21 15.72 -23.90
N SER A 83 -9.85 15.78 -25.18
CA SER A 83 -10.55 15.03 -26.24
C SER A 83 -10.64 13.54 -25.85
N SER A 84 -11.76 12.88 -26.15
CA SER A 84 -11.99 11.49 -25.71
C SER A 84 -10.98 10.49 -26.29
N GLU A 85 -10.20 10.89 -27.31
CA GLU A 85 -9.12 10.09 -27.88
C GLU A 85 -7.81 10.19 -27.09
N GLU A 86 -7.48 11.36 -26.52
CA GLU A 86 -6.24 11.54 -25.74
C GLU A 86 -6.33 10.82 -24.37
N ARG A 87 -7.55 10.51 -23.89
CA ARG A 87 -7.77 9.68 -22.69
C ARG A 87 -7.70 8.17 -22.92
N LYS A 88 -7.50 7.69 -24.15
CA LYS A 88 -7.30 6.26 -24.43
C LYS A 88 -5.85 5.79 -24.28
N GLU A 89 -4.93 6.65 -23.83
CA GLU A 89 -3.65 6.14 -23.36
C GLU A 89 -3.91 5.25 -22.14
N LYS A 90 -3.89 3.92 -22.36
CA LYS A 90 -4.09 2.92 -21.32
C LYS A 90 -3.16 3.25 -20.16
N LYS A 91 -3.74 3.65 -19.02
CA LYS A 91 -2.96 3.85 -17.78
C LYS A 91 -2.22 2.54 -17.52
N LYS A 92 -0.89 2.56 -17.60
CA LYS A 92 -0.05 1.39 -17.28
C LYS A 92 0.29 1.44 -15.80
N LEU A 93 0.39 0.27 -15.17
CA LEU A 93 1.01 0.19 -13.84
C LEU A 93 2.48 0.62 -13.94
N PRO A 94 3.01 1.32 -12.93
CA PRO A 94 4.40 1.72 -12.93
C PRO A 94 5.31 0.50 -12.90
N GLU A 95 6.43 0.56 -13.62
CA GLU A 95 7.37 -0.56 -13.70
C GLU A 95 8.44 -0.51 -12.60
N LYS A 96 8.67 0.67 -12.01
CA LYS A 96 9.77 0.93 -11.07
C LYS A 96 9.23 1.27 -9.67
N PRO A 97 9.98 1.00 -8.59
CA PRO A 97 9.62 1.45 -7.26
C PRO A 97 9.66 2.98 -7.14
N SER A 98 8.87 3.53 -6.22
CA SER A 98 8.85 4.95 -5.88
C SER A 98 9.27 5.16 -4.43
N LEU A 99 10.56 5.45 -4.20
CA LEU A 99 11.09 5.71 -2.85
C LEU A 99 10.39 6.88 -2.15
N MET A 100 9.97 7.90 -2.91
CA MET A 100 9.22 9.05 -2.37
C MET A 100 7.84 8.64 -1.87
N LEU A 101 7.15 7.74 -2.59
CA LEU A 101 5.86 7.21 -2.15
C LEU A 101 6.04 6.32 -0.91
N ILE A 102 7.02 5.41 -0.92
CA ILE A 102 7.34 4.56 0.24
C ILE A 102 7.63 5.42 1.48
N GLY A 103 8.47 6.45 1.34
CA GLY A 103 8.76 7.37 2.44
C GLY A 103 7.53 8.15 2.92
N THR A 104 6.60 8.50 2.03
CA THR A 104 5.36 9.18 2.38
C THR A 104 4.40 8.25 3.12
N LEU A 105 4.27 7.00 2.68
CA LEU A 105 3.46 5.98 3.36
C LEU A 105 4.01 5.69 4.76
N TRP A 106 5.34 5.53 4.87
CA TRP A 106 6.02 5.38 6.16
C TRP A 106 5.75 6.58 7.08
N LEU A 107 5.90 7.81 6.58
CA LEU A 107 5.65 9.01 7.37
C LEU A 107 4.19 9.10 7.85
N ASN A 108 3.23 8.68 7.01
CA ASN A 108 1.83 8.63 7.40
C ASN A 108 1.60 7.67 8.59
N THR A 109 2.22 6.48 8.56
CA THR A 109 2.18 5.57 9.72
C THR A 109 2.90 6.13 10.95
N ALA A 110 4.01 6.86 10.77
CA ALA A 110 4.74 7.48 11.87
C ALA A 110 3.92 8.57 12.59
N ILE A 111 3.11 9.34 11.86
CA ILE A 111 2.18 10.32 12.46
C ILE A 111 1.17 9.63 13.37
N MET A 112 0.64 8.46 12.99
CA MET A 112 -0.20 7.65 13.86
C MET A 112 0.55 7.19 15.10
N GLY A 113 1.82 6.80 14.95
CA GLY A 113 2.71 6.45 16.05
C GLY A 113 2.85 7.57 17.09
N MET A 114 2.86 8.83 16.66
CA MET A 114 2.89 9.96 17.60
C MET A 114 1.65 9.99 18.51
N LEU A 115 0.47 9.60 18.01
CA LEU A 115 -0.74 9.51 18.84
C LEU A 115 -0.61 8.43 19.92
N GLY A 116 -0.05 7.28 19.55
CA GLY A 116 0.23 6.19 20.51
C GLY A 116 1.26 6.60 21.57
N LEU A 117 2.33 7.31 21.18
CA LEU A 117 3.30 7.83 22.13
C LEU A 117 2.69 8.88 23.07
N LEU A 118 1.84 9.76 22.56
CA LEU A 118 1.10 10.72 23.40
C LEU A 118 0.19 10.01 24.40
N ALA A 119 -0.45 8.90 23.98
CA ALA A 119 -1.21 8.05 24.89
C ALA A 119 -0.32 7.40 25.96
N CYS A 120 0.88 6.90 25.60
CA CYS A 120 1.86 6.39 26.58
C CYS A 120 2.25 7.46 27.60
N CYS A 121 2.53 8.68 27.15
CA CYS A 121 2.87 9.79 28.03
C CYS A 121 1.73 10.16 28.98
N TYR A 122 0.48 9.98 28.55
CA TYR A 122 -0.71 10.34 29.34
C TYR A 122 -1.14 9.24 30.31
N ALA A 123 -1.22 7.99 29.85
CA ALA A 123 -1.75 6.85 30.61
C ALA A 123 -0.66 6.04 31.33
N GLY A 124 0.61 6.25 30.99
CA GLY A 124 1.73 5.43 31.42
C GLY A 124 2.11 4.38 30.37
N PRO A 125 3.42 4.08 30.20
CA PRO A 125 3.88 3.08 29.25
C PRO A 125 3.38 1.68 29.61
N GLU A 126 3.19 1.33 30.88
CA GLU A 126 2.70 0.00 31.29
C GLU A 126 1.27 -0.25 30.77
N VAL A 127 0.42 0.77 30.82
CA VAL A 127 -0.97 0.67 30.35
C VAL A 127 -1.04 0.45 28.84
N ILE A 128 -0.24 1.22 28.07
CA ILE A 128 -0.30 1.20 26.60
C ILE A 128 0.53 0.05 26.02
N LEU A 129 1.72 -0.20 26.55
CA LEU A 129 2.62 -1.24 26.03
C LEU A 129 2.27 -2.64 26.57
N GLY A 130 1.51 -2.70 27.67
CA GLY A 130 1.11 -3.93 28.37
C GLY A 130 2.05 -4.30 29.50
N ASP A 131 1.51 -5.00 30.50
CA ASP A 131 2.21 -5.34 31.75
C ASP A 131 3.46 -6.20 31.54
N MET A 132 3.49 -6.98 30.47
CA MET A 132 4.59 -7.88 30.10
C MET A 132 5.42 -7.32 28.94
N PHE A 133 5.39 -6.00 28.73
CA PHE A 133 6.15 -5.38 27.64
C PHE A 133 7.65 -5.58 27.82
N GLU A 134 8.23 -6.31 26.87
CA GLU A 134 9.66 -6.47 26.72
C GLU A 134 10.05 -6.52 25.25
N ILE A 135 11.17 -5.87 24.92
CA ILE A 135 11.82 -5.99 23.61
C ILE A 135 12.94 -7.02 23.78
N SER A 136 12.59 -8.28 23.61
CA SER A 136 13.51 -9.41 23.75
C SER A 136 13.48 -10.29 22.49
N TRP A 137 14.55 -11.07 22.28
CA TRP A 137 14.57 -12.10 21.23
C TRP A 137 13.41 -13.10 21.40
N LYS A 138 13.08 -13.46 22.65
CA LYS A 138 11.98 -14.38 22.97
C LYS A 138 10.63 -13.80 22.55
N ALA A 139 10.37 -12.53 22.86
CA ALA A 139 9.15 -11.83 22.43
C ALA A 139 9.05 -11.74 20.90
N GLY A 140 10.17 -11.45 20.23
CA GLY A 140 10.25 -11.47 18.76
C GLY A 140 9.91 -12.83 18.16
N MET A 141 10.50 -13.91 18.70
CA MET A 141 10.20 -15.29 18.28
C MET A 141 8.74 -15.68 18.55
N LEU A 142 8.18 -15.23 19.67
CA LEU A 142 6.77 -15.44 19.97
C LEU A 142 5.87 -14.72 18.94
N GLY A 143 6.24 -13.51 18.52
CA GLY A 143 5.53 -12.77 17.45
C GLY A 143 5.61 -13.48 16.10
N ILE A 144 6.79 -14.03 15.75
CA ILE A 144 6.96 -14.87 14.56
C ILE A 144 6.03 -16.09 14.61
N LEU A 145 5.99 -16.79 15.76
CA LEU A 145 5.13 -17.96 15.94
C LEU A 145 3.65 -17.61 15.80
N TRP A 146 3.21 -16.49 16.39
CA TRP A 146 1.84 -15.98 16.23
C TRP A 146 1.53 -15.53 14.81
N ALA A 147 2.51 -15.13 13.98
CA ALA A 147 2.24 -14.80 12.59
C ALA A 147 1.89 -16.05 11.74
N MET A 148 2.39 -17.22 12.11
CA MET A 148 2.31 -18.44 11.29
C MET A 148 0.91 -18.81 10.80
N PRO A 149 -0.17 -18.78 11.63
CA PRO A 149 -1.52 -19.08 11.15
C PRO A 149 -1.96 -18.18 9.99
N TRP A 150 -1.67 -16.88 10.06
CA TRP A 150 -2.00 -15.93 8.99
C TRP A 150 -1.10 -16.06 7.78
N LEU A 151 0.18 -16.38 7.96
CA LEU A 151 1.10 -16.65 6.85
C LEU A 151 0.66 -17.89 6.06
N LEU A 152 0.27 -18.96 6.77
CA LEU A 152 -0.27 -20.17 6.16
C LEU A 152 -1.60 -19.89 5.45
N LEU A 153 -2.49 -19.11 6.05
CA LEU A 153 -3.75 -18.70 5.43
C LEU A 153 -3.53 -17.86 4.17
N SER A 154 -2.57 -16.93 4.20
CA SER A 154 -2.21 -16.07 3.06
C SER A 154 -1.55 -16.84 1.92
N ALA A 155 -0.82 -17.91 2.23
CA ALA A 155 -0.21 -18.79 1.24
C ALA A 155 -1.20 -19.80 0.65
N ALA A 156 -2.33 -20.06 1.32
CA ALA A 156 -3.32 -21.01 0.84
C ALA A 156 -4.06 -20.45 -0.39
N PRO A 157 -4.25 -21.24 -1.47
CA PRO A 157 -4.95 -20.81 -2.67
C PRO A 157 -6.48 -20.86 -2.47
N LEU A 158 -6.98 -20.18 -1.43
CA LEU A 158 -8.39 -20.18 -1.02
C LEU A 158 -9.32 -19.77 -2.17
N GLU A 159 -8.89 -18.84 -3.01
CA GLU A 159 -9.64 -18.41 -4.19
C GLU A 159 -9.87 -19.55 -5.20
N LYS A 160 -8.92 -20.48 -5.34
CA LYS A 160 -9.06 -21.65 -6.22
C LYS A 160 -9.98 -22.70 -5.61
N TRP A 161 -9.94 -22.86 -4.29
CA TRP A 161 -10.77 -23.83 -3.57
C TRP A 161 -12.22 -23.39 -3.46
N PHE A 162 -12.49 -22.08 -3.33
CA PHE A 162 -13.83 -21.55 -3.12
C PHE A 162 -14.15 -20.31 -3.99
N PRO A 163 -14.05 -20.40 -5.33
CA PRO A 163 -14.10 -19.25 -6.23
C PRO A 163 -15.41 -18.45 -6.15
N GLN A 164 -16.54 -19.12 -5.93
CA GLN A 164 -17.85 -18.45 -5.85
C GLN A 164 -18.09 -17.76 -4.50
N ARG A 165 -17.59 -18.35 -3.40
CA ARG A 165 -17.82 -17.84 -2.04
C ARG A 165 -16.81 -16.78 -1.62
N LEU A 166 -15.61 -16.83 -2.20
CA LEU A 166 -14.48 -15.96 -1.85
C LEU A 166 -14.13 -14.98 -2.97
N ALA A 167 -15.11 -14.60 -3.81
CA ALA A 167 -14.90 -13.59 -4.86
C ALA A 167 -14.39 -12.26 -4.29
N PHE A 168 -14.75 -11.92 -3.05
CA PHE A 168 -14.26 -10.73 -2.36
C PHE A 168 -12.76 -10.81 -2.02
N LEU A 169 -12.19 -12.02 -1.81
CA LEU A 169 -10.75 -12.17 -1.60
C LEU A 169 -9.97 -11.74 -2.83
N ARG A 170 -10.48 -12.07 -4.03
CA ARG A 170 -9.89 -11.65 -5.29
C ARG A 170 -9.89 -10.13 -5.44
N GLU A 171 -10.96 -9.46 -4.99
CA GLU A 171 -11.02 -7.99 -4.99
C GLU A 171 -10.00 -7.38 -4.02
N VAL A 172 -9.83 -7.99 -2.84
CA VAL A 172 -8.79 -7.61 -1.88
C VAL A 172 -7.40 -7.82 -2.48
N GLY A 173 -7.16 -8.97 -3.12
CA GLY A 173 -5.92 -9.29 -3.83
C GLY A 173 -5.62 -8.27 -4.92
N ASP A 174 -6.58 -7.95 -5.78
CA ASP A 174 -6.45 -6.91 -6.81
C ASP A 174 -6.05 -5.56 -6.20
N HIS A 175 -6.68 -5.18 -5.07
CA HIS A 175 -6.39 -3.93 -4.39
C HIS A 175 -4.96 -3.90 -3.83
N THR A 176 -4.54 -4.96 -3.13
CA THR A 176 -3.20 -5.10 -2.56
C THR A 176 -2.14 -5.18 -3.66
N GLU A 177 -2.41 -5.85 -4.78
CA GLU A 177 -1.54 -5.85 -5.97
C GLU A 177 -1.38 -4.45 -6.56
N ILE A 178 -2.46 -3.68 -6.71
CA ILE A 178 -2.34 -2.30 -7.24
C ILE A 178 -1.56 -1.42 -6.26
N PHE A 179 -1.82 -1.52 -4.96
CA PHE A 179 -1.06 -0.80 -3.93
C PHE A 179 0.44 -1.16 -4.00
N THR A 180 0.74 -2.45 -4.05
CA THR A 180 2.11 -2.99 -4.18
C THR A 180 2.78 -2.49 -5.46
N ALA A 181 2.07 -2.48 -6.59
CA ALA A 181 2.59 -1.94 -7.84
C ALA A 181 2.87 -0.44 -7.73
N MET A 182 2.01 0.34 -7.07
CA MET A 182 2.25 1.78 -6.87
C MET A 182 3.50 2.05 -6.03
N ALA A 183 3.77 1.25 -5.00
CA ALA A 183 4.94 1.40 -4.14
C ALA A 183 6.23 0.85 -4.78
N PHE A 184 6.19 -0.38 -5.27
CA PHE A 184 7.36 -1.20 -5.62
C PHE A 184 7.57 -1.40 -7.13
N GLY A 185 6.58 -1.04 -7.94
CA GLY A 185 6.55 -1.33 -9.37
C GLY A 185 5.97 -2.72 -9.67
N SER A 186 5.61 -2.94 -10.94
CA SER A 186 4.94 -4.16 -11.41
C SER A 186 5.87 -5.15 -12.14
N ARG A 187 7.10 -4.77 -12.46
CA ARG A 187 8.02 -5.59 -13.26
C ARG A 187 9.28 -5.97 -12.49
N PHE A 188 9.73 -7.20 -12.73
CA PHE A 188 11.03 -7.66 -12.28
C PHE A 188 12.14 -6.80 -12.91
N GLY A 189 13.16 -6.45 -12.12
CA GLY A 189 14.23 -5.55 -12.54
C GLY A 189 15.62 -5.98 -12.08
N GLY A 190 15.82 -7.29 -11.86
CA GLY A 190 17.07 -7.83 -11.32
C GLY A 190 17.14 -7.85 -9.79
N ILE A 191 18.26 -8.35 -9.27
CA ILE A 191 18.50 -8.56 -7.83
C ILE A 191 18.42 -7.27 -7.01
N TRP A 192 18.93 -6.15 -7.55
CA TRP A 192 18.87 -4.85 -6.88
C TRP A 192 17.44 -4.37 -6.66
N ARG A 193 16.53 -4.69 -7.59
CA ARG A 193 15.11 -4.37 -7.41
C ARG A 193 14.49 -5.21 -6.30
N TRP A 194 14.82 -6.51 -6.22
CA TRP A 194 14.36 -7.35 -5.11
C TRP A 194 14.78 -6.81 -3.76
N ILE A 195 16.05 -6.40 -3.61
CA ILE A 195 16.55 -5.82 -2.37
C ILE A 195 15.74 -4.57 -2.00
N GLN A 196 15.44 -3.69 -2.96
CA GLN A 196 14.60 -2.51 -2.74
C GLN A 196 13.17 -2.86 -2.33
N VAL A 197 12.56 -3.88 -2.94
CA VAL A 197 11.22 -4.34 -2.57
C VAL A 197 11.23 -4.91 -1.16
N ILE A 198 12.13 -5.86 -0.85
CA ILE A 198 12.21 -6.47 0.48
C ILE A 198 12.44 -5.40 1.54
N PHE A 199 13.41 -4.51 1.34
CA PHE A 199 13.67 -3.43 2.27
C PHE A 199 12.47 -2.47 2.42
N GLY A 200 11.86 -2.07 1.32
CA GLY A 200 10.71 -1.17 1.33
C GLY A 200 9.47 -1.80 1.97
N SER A 201 9.21 -3.08 1.71
CA SER A 201 8.15 -3.85 2.36
C SER A 201 8.40 -3.96 3.86
N LEU A 202 9.60 -4.38 4.28
CA LEU A 202 9.96 -4.44 5.70
C LEU A 202 9.82 -3.07 6.38
N LEU A 203 10.27 -1.99 5.75
CA LEU A 203 10.16 -0.64 6.30
C LEU A 203 8.69 -0.24 6.53
N LEU A 204 7.81 -0.48 5.54
CA LEU A 204 6.38 -0.16 5.66
C LEU A 204 5.68 -1.06 6.68
N SER A 205 5.98 -2.35 6.68
CA SER A 205 5.33 -3.32 7.54
C SER A 205 5.78 -3.20 9.00
N ILE A 206 7.06 -2.93 9.26
CA ILE A 206 7.54 -2.66 10.63
C ILE A 206 6.94 -1.36 11.16
N SER A 207 6.84 -0.31 10.32
CA SER A 207 6.25 0.95 10.77
C SER A 207 4.75 0.80 11.02
N ALA A 208 4.00 0.10 10.16
CA ALA A 208 2.61 -0.23 10.40
C ALA A 208 2.45 -1.07 11.68
N GLY A 209 3.19 -2.17 11.80
CA GLY A 209 3.13 -3.06 12.97
C GLY A 209 3.43 -2.35 14.28
N ILE A 210 4.43 -1.47 14.35
CA ILE A 210 4.73 -0.73 15.59
C ILE A 210 3.68 0.37 15.84
N PHE A 211 3.45 1.23 14.86
CA PHE A 211 2.69 2.45 15.08
C PHE A 211 1.18 2.22 15.13
N GLU A 212 0.65 1.32 14.28
CA GLU A 212 -0.77 0.99 14.31
C GLU A 212 -1.11 0.17 15.55
N GLU A 213 -0.30 -0.83 15.93
CA GLU A 213 -0.63 -1.61 17.14
C GLU A 213 -0.58 -0.76 18.41
N MET A 214 0.34 0.21 18.52
CA MET A 214 0.35 1.15 19.65
C MET A 214 -0.93 1.99 19.72
N VAL A 215 -1.48 2.42 18.58
CA VAL A 215 -2.75 3.15 18.52
C VAL A 215 -3.94 2.22 18.79
N PHE A 216 -4.03 1.07 18.12
CA PHE A 216 -5.22 0.24 18.18
C PHE A 216 -5.26 -0.68 19.40
N ARG A 217 -4.15 -1.30 19.78
CA ARG A 217 -4.10 -2.23 20.92
C ARG A 217 -3.70 -1.53 22.19
N GLY A 218 -2.62 -0.76 22.11
CA GLY A 218 -2.15 -0.03 23.27
C GLY A 218 -3.15 1.04 23.71
N THR A 219 -3.70 1.81 22.77
CA THR A 219 -4.60 2.92 23.11
C THR A 219 -6.08 2.55 23.00
N ALA A 220 -6.57 2.21 21.81
CA ALA A 220 -8.01 2.06 21.58
C ALA A 220 -8.61 0.85 22.31
N GLN A 221 -7.98 -0.32 22.27
CA GLN A 221 -8.45 -1.52 22.98
C GLN A 221 -8.44 -1.30 24.50
N ARG A 222 -7.37 -0.74 25.07
CA ARG A 222 -7.32 -0.39 26.50
C ARG A 222 -8.35 0.64 26.91
N PHE A 223 -8.59 1.64 26.06
CA PHE A 223 -9.63 2.63 26.29
C PHE A 223 -11.02 1.97 26.35
N VAL A 224 -11.34 1.09 25.39
CA VAL A 224 -12.63 0.35 25.41
C VAL A 224 -12.73 -0.55 26.64
N GLU A 225 -11.66 -1.27 26.98
CA GLU A 225 -11.57 -2.09 28.19
C GLU A 225 -11.87 -1.26 29.45
N TYR A 226 -11.25 -0.09 29.60
CA TYR A 226 -11.51 0.83 30.71
C TYR A 226 -12.97 1.30 30.77
N ILE A 227 -13.56 1.71 29.64
CA ILE A 227 -14.97 2.13 29.59
C ILE A 227 -15.91 0.98 30.00
N LEU A 228 -15.66 -0.23 29.52
CA LEU A 228 -16.45 -1.40 29.87
C LEU A 228 -16.30 -1.76 31.36
N GLN A 229 -15.09 -1.67 31.92
CA GLN A 229 -14.87 -1.85 33.36
C GLN A 229 -15.68 -0.85 34.19
N LEU A 230 -15.73 0.42 33.79
CA LEU A 230 -16.56 1.43 34.46
C LEU A 230 -18.05 1.10 34.38
N ILE A 231 -18.55 0.74 33.20
CA ILE A 231 -19.98 0.39 32.99
C ILE A 231 -20.36 -0.82 33.84
N PHE A 232 -19.51 -1.85 33.89
CA PHE A 232 -19.78 -3.08 34.62
C PHE A 232 -19.33 -3.06 36.08
N SER A 233 -18.81 -1.94 36.60
CA SER A 233 -18.20 -1.84 37.95
C SER A 233 -19.17 -2.18 39.10
N GLY A 234 -20.49 -2.12 38.88
CA GLY A 234 -21.50 -2.52 39.86
C GLY A 234 -22.46 -3.64 39.43
N MET A 235 -22.37 -4.13 38.19
CA MET A 235 -23.37 -5.07 37.65
C MET A 235 -23.00 -6.55 37.83
N LEU A 236 -21.70 -6.86 37.94
CA LEU A 236 -21.21 -8.24 37.99
C LEU A 236 -20.13 -8.39 39.07
N PRO A 237 -20.15 -9.49 39.83
CA PRO A 237 -19.07 -9.80 40.78
C PRO A 237 -17.73 -9.81 40.03
N ILE A 238 -16.71 -9.26 40.67
CA ILE A 238 -15.35 -9.21 40.11
C ILE A 238 -14.81 -10.64 40.17
N ASN A 239 -14.90 -11.35 39.04
CA ASN A 239 -14.29 -12.65 38.82
C ASN A 239 -13.53 -12.65 37.49
N ASP A 240 -12.69 -13.66 37.27
CA ASP A 240 -11.87 -13.76 36.06
C ASP A 240 -12.73 -13.79 34.79
N THR A 241 -13.90 -14.44 34.85
CA THR A 241 -14.88 -14.50 33.74
C THR A 241 -15.30 -13.11 33.26
N LYS A 242 -15.57 -12.17 34.18
CA LYS A 242 -15.91 -10.79 33.85
C LYS A 242 -14.78 -10.10 33.09
N ASN A 243 -13.53 -10.27 33.53
CA ASN A 243 -12.37 -9.67 32.88
C ASN A 243 -12.16 -10.24 31.46
N TYR A 244 -12.34 -11.55 31.27
CA TYR A 244 -12.28 -12.16 29.94
C TYR A 244 -13.35 -11.62 28.99
N ILE A 245 -14.59 -11.47 29.45
CA ILE A 245 -15.69 -10.92 28.63
C ILE A 245 -15.39 -9.46 28.24
N ILE A 246 -14.93 -8.64 29.20
CA ILE A 246 -14.55 -7.26 28.94
C ILE A 246 -13.43 -7.18 27.91
N SER A 247 -12.38 -7.99 28.08
CA SER A 247 -11.24 -8.03 27.16
C SER A 247 -11.66 -8.45 25.76
N ALA A 248 -12.49 -9.49 25.63
CA ALA A 248 -13.04 -9.93 24.34
C ALA A 248 -13.87 -8.84 23.65
N CYS A 249 -14.75 -8.17 24.39
CA CYS A 249 -15.53 -7.04 23.87
C CYS A 249 -14.63 -5.87 23.43
N ALA A 250 -13.57 -5.59 24.19
CA ALA A 250 -12.60 -4.55 23.84
C ALA A 250 -11.82 -4.89 22.56
N VAL A 251 -11.39 -6.14 22.41
CA VAL A 251 -10.76 -6.65 21.17
C VAL A 251 -11.71 -6.47 19.98
N ILE A 252 -12.97 -6.90 20.10
CA ILE A 252 -13.96 -6.77 19.02
C ILE A 252 -14.21 -5.31 18.67
N GLY A 253 -14.40 -4.44 19.68
CA GLY A 253 -14.66 -3.02 19.49
C GLY A 253 -13.51 -2.30 18.78
N ALA A 254 -12.28 -2.45 19.27
CA ALA A 254 -11.10 -1.83 18.66
C ALA A 254 -10.83 -2.37 17.24
N SER A 255 -11.05 -3.67 17.01
CA SER A 255 -10.82 -4.31 15.71
C SER A 255 -11.88 -3.95 14.67
N SER A 256 -13.11 -3.69 15.09
CA SER A 256 -14.15 -3.16 14.22
C SER A 256 -13.79 -1.74 13.75
N ALA A 257 -13.27 -0.89 14.65
CA ALA A 257 -12.76 0.43 14.29
C ALA A 257 -11.57 0.34 13.33
N PHE A 258 -10.65 -0.60 13.56
CA PHE A 258 -9.52 -0.88 12.67
C PHE A 258 -10.00 -1.26 11.25
N GLY A 259 -10.94 -2.20 11.12
CA GLY A 259 -11.47 -2.58 9.82
C GLY A 259 -12.27 -1.48 9.13
N TYR A 260 -12.99 -0.65 9.89
CA TYR A 260 -13.68 0.52 9.35
C TYR A 260 -12.72 1.56 8.74
N LEU A 261 -11.57 1.80 9.37
CA LEU A 261 -10.53 2.69 8.83
C LEU A 261 -9.84 2.12 7.58
N HIS A 262 -9.96 0.81 7.38
CA HIS A 262 -9.50 0.07 6.22
C HIS A 262 -10.59 -0.21 5.18
N ASN A 263 -11.71 0.51 5.22
CA ASN A 263 -12.85 0.27 4.34
C ASN A 263 -12.63 0.79 2.89
N TYR A 264 -11.75 0.12 2.15
CA TYR A 264 -11.59 0.31 0.70
C TYR A 264 -12.68 -0.42 -0.07
N THR A 265 -13.00 -1.63 0.39
CA THR A 265 -14.12 -2.47 -0.03
C THR A 265 -14.67 -3.16 1.21
N ALA A 266 -15.93 -3.64 1.15
CA ALA A 266 -16.53 -4.35 2.27
C ALA A 266 -15.74 -5.62 2.65
N GLY A 267 -15.20 -6.33 1.64
CA GLY A 267 -14.35 -7.49 1.86
C GLY A 267 -13.03 -7.14 2.55
N TYR A 268 -12.40 -6.03 2.17
CA TYR A 268 -11.18 -5.55 2.82
C TYR A 268 -11.46 -5.15 4.27
N ALA A 269 -12.54 -4.41 4.53
CA ALA A 269 -12.93 -4.01 5.88
C ALA A 269 -13.14 -5.23 6.79
N LEU A 270 -13.83 -6.26 6.29
CA LEU A 270 -14.05 -7.51 7.02
C LEU A 270 -12.74 -8.23 7.34
N LEU A 271 -11.85 -8.40 6.36
CA LEU A 271 -10.55 -9.05 6.59
C LEU A 271 -9.68 -8.24 7.55
N ALA A 272 -9.66 -6.92 7.42
CA ALA A 272 -8.96 -6.04 8.35
C ALA A 272 -9.54 -6.16 9.76
N THR A 273 -10.86 -6.25 9.94
CA THR A 273 -11.46 -6.55 11.25
C THR A 273 -11.03 -7.91 11.79
N LEU A 274 -11.02 -8.97 10.97
CA LEU A 274 -10.57 -10.30 11.40
C LEU A 274 -9.09 -10.32 11.78
N ALA A 275 -8.22 -9.68 10.99
CA ALA A 275 -6.82 -9.49 11.32
C ALA A 275 -6.67 -8.68 12.61
N GLY A 276 -7.48 -7.64 12.79
CA GLY A 276 -7.50 -6.85 14.00
C GLY A 276 -7.90 -7.65 15.23
N ILE A 277 -8.92 -8.51 15.13
CA ILE A 277 -9.34 -9.41 16.22
C ILE A 277 -8.19 -10.33 16.59
N PHE A 278 -7.50 -10.87 15.59
CA PHE A 278 -6.34 -11.72 15.79
C PHE A 278 -5.21 -10.97 16.53
N PHE A 279 -4.76 -9.82 16.04
CA PHE A 279 -3.70 -9.04 16.69
C PHE A 279 -4.10 -8.55 18.09
N GLY A 280 -5.37 -8.14 18.28
CA GLY A 280 -5.90 -7.77 19.59
C GLY A 280 -5.95 -8.93 20.57
N THR A 281 -6.22 -10.15 20.09
CA THR A 281 -6.13 -11.37 20.90
C THR A 281 -4.67 -11.68 21.26
N VAL A 282 -3.73 -11.57 20.31
CA VAL A 282 -2.30 -11.74 20.59
C VAL A 282 -1.86 -10.77 21.68
N TYR A 283 -2.24 -9.49 21.59
CA TYR A 283 -1.94 -8.51 22.64
C TYR A 283 -2.61 -8.86 23.98
N ALA A 284 -3.90 -9.22 23.98
CA ALA A 284 -4.62 -9.58 25.20
C ALA A 284 -4.06 -10.82 25.91
N VAL A 285 -3.57 -11.81 25.15
CA VAL A 285 -2.99 -13.04 25.72
C VAL A 285 -1.56 -12.81 26.21
N THR A 286 -0.76 -12.08 25.43
CA THR A 286 0.68 -11.93 25.73
C THR A 286 0.97 -10.76 26.66
N GLN A 287 0.04 -9.80 26.77
CA GLN A 287 0.22 -8.53 27.49
C GLN A 287 1.51 -7.80 27.07
N ASN A 288 1.95 -8.01 25.82
CA ASN A 288 3.17 -7.44 25.27
C ASN A 288 2.92 -6.91 23.86
N LEU A 289 2.91 -5.58 23.73
CA LEU A 289 2.65 -4.91 22.46
C LEU A 289 3.68 -5.26 21.37
N PHE A 290 4.94 -5.52 21.74
CA PHE A 290 5.99 -5.87 20.78
C PHE A 290 5.68 -7.19 20.07
N VAL A 291 5.06 -8.16 20.76
CA VAL A 291 4.65 -9.44 20.16
C VAL A 291 3.59 -9.22 19.09
N ALA A 292 2.57 -8.40 19.37
CA ALA A 292 1.53 -8.03 18.40
C ALA A 292 2.12 -7.24 17.22
N ALA A 293 3.03 -6.29 17.49
CA ALA A 293 3.69 -5.49 16.45
C ALA A 293 4.52 -6.34 15.47
N ILE A 294 5.31 -7.30 15.98
CA ILE A 294 6.07 -8.24 15.14
C ILE A 294 5.12 -9.15 14.35
N THR A 295 4.06 -9.64 15.00
CA THR A 295 3.04 -10.47 14.34
C THR A 295 2.43 -9.74 13.14
N HIS A 296 1.96 -8.51 13.35
CA HIS A 296 1.39 -7.67 12.30
C HIS A 296 2.42 -7.37 11.19
N ALA A 297 3.61 -6.89 11.56
CA ALA A 297 4.65 -6.55 10.59
C ALA A 297 5.03 -7.72 9.68
N LEU A 298 5.07 -8.95 10.20
CA LEU A 298 5.39 -10.12 9.39
C LEU A 298 4.28 -10.49 8.41
N VAL A 299 3.02 -10.42 8.84
CA VAL A 299 1.86 -10.68 7.97
C VAL A 299 1.84 -9.70 6.80
N ASP A 300 2.04 -8.41 7.07
CA ASP A 300 2.08 -7.37 6.04
C ASP A 300 3.28 -7.53 5.10
N ALA A 301 4.47 -7.79 5.65
CA ALA A 301 5.68 -7.95 4.83
C ALA A 301 5.52 -9.13 3.87
N PHE A 302 4.97 -10.24 4.37
CA PHE A 302 4.68 -11.41 3.55
C PHE A 302 3.64 -11.10 2.46
N ALA A 303 2.56 -10.38 2.80
CA ALA A 303 1.55 -9.96 1.83
C ALA A 303 2.15 -9.09 0.71
N PHE A 304 2.98 -8.09 1.04
CA PHE A 304 3.62 -7.24 0.03
C PHE A 304 4.60 -8.01 -0.86
N ILE A 305 5.43 -8.89 -0.26
CA ILE A 305 6.43 -9.67 -1.01
C ILE A 305 5.74 -10.66 -1.95
N THR A 306 4.71 -11.36 -1.49
CA THR A 306 3.95 -12.31 -2.30
C THR A 306 3.17 -11.61 -3.42
N CYS A 307 2.54 -10.46 -3.15
CA CYS A 307 1.90 -9.65 -4.17
C CYS A 307 2.89 -9.13 -5.22
N TYR A 308 4.08 -8.69 -4.80
CA TYR A 308 5.11 -8.23 -5.74
C TYR A 308 5.57 -9.37 -6.65
N PHE A 309 5.73 -10.57 -6.10
CA PHE A 309 6.08 -11.74 -6.88
C PHE A 309 5.00 -12.13 -7.89
N ALA A 310 3.73 -12.07 -7.48
CA ALA A 310 2.59 -12.29 -8.38
C ALA A 310 2.57 -11.26 -9.53
N LEU A 311 2.75 -9.97 -9.22
CA LEU A 311 2.86 -8.90 -10.21
C LEU A 311 4.02 -9.10 -11.19
N ALA A 312 5.20 -9.44 -10.68
CA ALA A 312 6.40 -9.64 -11.48
C ALA A 312 6.24 -10.78 -12.50
N ARG A 313 5.38 -11.77 -12.19
CA ARG A 313 5.05 -12.92 -13.04
C ARG A 313 3.78 -12.74 -13.86
N ALA A 314 3.01 -11.68 -13.62
CA ALA A 314 1.75 -11.44 -14.31
C ALA A 314 1.98 -11.15 -15.80
N ASP A 315 1.08 -11.67 -16.63
CA ASP A 315 1.04 -11.37 -18.05
C ASP A 315 0.55 -9.92 -18.28
N THR A 316 0.71 -9.43 -19.52
CA THR A 316 0.25 -8.08 -19.89
C THR A 316 -1.25 -7.91 -19.74
N LYS A 317 -2.05 -8.97 -19.96
CA LYS A 317 -3.52 -8.92 -19.80
C LYS A 317 -3.92 -8.65 -18.35
N ARG A 318 -3.29 -9.34 -17.38
CA ARG A 318 -3.53 -9.12 -15.95
C ARG A 318 -3.06 -7.74 -15.50
N LEU A 319 -1.89 -7.29 -15.95
CA LEU A 319 -1.41 -5.95 -15.63
C LEU A 319 -2.32 -4.84 -16.20
N ASP A 320 -2.79 -4.99 -17.45
CA ASP A 320 -3.77 -4.08 -18.06
C ASP A 320 -5.09 -4.09 -17.28
N PHE A 321 -5.57 -5.28 -16.87
CA PHE A 321 -6.76 -5.42 -16.04
C PHE A 321 -6.62 -4.67 -14.73
N LEU A 322 -5.54 -4.90 -13.97
CA LEU A 322 -5.28 -4.20 -12.71
C LEU A 322 -5.15 -2.68 -12.89
N ALA A 323 -4.52 -2.24 -13.97
CA ALA A 323 -4.38 -0.83 -14.27
C ALA A 323 -5.72 -0.15 -14.59
N SER A 324 -6.68 -0.90 -15.15
CA SER A 324 -8.03 -0.42 -15.44
C SER A 324 -8.94 -0.33 -14.20
N ARG A 325 -8.61 -1.05 -13.11
CA ARG A 325 -9.37 -1.00 -11.85
C ARG A 325 -9.19 0.37 -11.18
N ASN A 326 -10.26 0.89 -10.60
CA ASN A 326 -10.27 2.17 -9.92
C ASN A 326 -10.80 1.99 -8.51
N PHE A 327 -9.90 2.09 -7.53
CA PHE A 327 -10.27 2.21 -6.13
C PHE A 327 -9.88 3.59 -5.62
N PRO A 328 -10.68 4.22 -4.74
CA PRO A 328 -10.40 5.56 -4.23
C PRO A 328 -8.98 5.79 -3.72
N ILE A 329 -8.51 4.91 -2.82
CA ILE A 329 -7.17 5.02 -2.24
C ILE A 329 -6.09 4.77 -3.29
N THR A 330 -6.29 3.81 -4.19
CA THR A 330 -5.33 3.55 -5.28
C THR A 330 -5.24 4.72 -6.26
N ASN A 331 -6.34 5.45 -6.49
CA ASN A 331 -6.33 6.66 -7.29
C ASN A 331 -5.57 7.79 -6.60
N ALA A 332 -5.74 7.95 -5.28
CA ALA A 332 -4.93 8.89 -4.50
C ALA A 332 -3.43 8.57 -4.58
N LEU A 333 -3.06 7.28 -4.52
CA LEU A 333 -1.68 6.84 -4.65
C LEU A 333 -1.12 7.07 -6.07
N ARG A 334 -1.92 6.83 -7.12
CA ARG A 334 -1.55 7.15 -8.51
C ARG A 334 -1.25 8.64 -8.66
N MET A 335 -2.16 9.50 -8.19
CA MET A 335 -1.97 10.95 -8.24
C MET A 335 -0.75 11.41 -7.44
N ALA A 336 -0.55 10.87 -6.22
CA ALA A 336 0.63 11.19 -5.40
C ALA A 336 1.92 10.80 -6.14
N ARG A 337 1.95 9.60 -6.72
CA ARG A 337 3.09 9.10 -7.49
C ARG A 337 3.38 9.94 -8.74
N GLU A 338 2.36 10.22 -9.55
CA GLU A 338 2.49 11.08 -10.74
C GLU A 338 3.07 12.44 -10.37
N ASN A 339 2.59 13.03 -9.26
CA ASN A 339 3.13 14.28 -8.74
C ASN A 339 4.61 14.20 -8.35
N TYR A 340 5.06 13.11 -7.72
CA TYR A 340 6.47 12.90 -7.41
C TYR A 340 7.32 12.74 -8.67
N GLU A 341 6.84 11.97 -9.65
CA GLU A 341 7.56 11.74 -10.91
C GLU A 341 7.65 13.03 -11.75
N MET A 342 6.60 13.84 -11.80
CA MET A 342 6.62 15.16 -12.45
C MET A 342 7.62 16.10 -11.78
N LYS A 343 7.65 16.18 -10.45
CA LYS A 343 8.63 16.98 -9.70
C LYS A 343 10.06 16.51 -9.96
N ALA A 344 10.29 15.20 -9.98
CA ALA A 344 11.59 14.62 -10.29
C ALA A 344 12.07 14.98 -11.71
N LYS A 345 11.18 14.87 -12.72
CA LYS A 345 11.47 15.27 -14.11
C LYS A 345 11.80 16.77 -14.22
N LYS A 346 11.03 17.64 -13.54
CA LYS A 346 11.25 19.09 -13.53
C LYS A 346 12.62 19.44 -12.91
N ASN A 347 12.94 18.83 -11.77
CA ASN A 347 14.22 19.04 -11.07
C ASN A 347 15.43 18.52 -11.88
N PHE A 348 15.26 17.41 -12.61
CA PHE A 348 16.30 16.89 -13.49
C PHE A 348 16.54 17.81 -14.70
N SER A 349 15.47 18.29 -15.34
CA SER A 349 15.56 19.22 -16.47
C SER A 349 16.20 20.56 -16.08
N SER A 350 15.84 21.13 -14.91
CA SER A 350 16.43 22.38 -14.42
C SER A 350 17.92 22.21 -14.07
N LYS A 351 18.31 21.10 -13.43
CA LYS A 351 19.71 20.81 -13.08
C LYS A 351 20.55 20.55 -14.33
N LYS A 352 20.03 19.84 -15.33
CA LYS A 352 20.73 19.63 -16.62
C LYS A 352 20.96 20.96 -17.35
N LYS A 353 19.94 21.84 -17.38
CA LYS A 353 20.06 23.19 -17.96
C LYS A 353 21.09 24.04 -17.21
N SER A 354 21.12 24.01 -15.86
CA SER A 354 22.08 24.81 -15.09
C SER A 354 23.51 24.27 -15.16
N SER A 355 23.70 22.95 -15.17
CA SER A 355 25.02 22.34 -15.39
C SER A 355 25.54 22.62 -16.79
N PHE A 356 24.69 22.53 -17.82
CA PHE A 356 25.07 22.86 -19.19
C PHE A 356 25.34 24.36 -19.38
N SER A 357 24.53 25.25 -18.79
CA SER A 357 24.79 26.70 -18.86
C SER A 357 26.07 27.08 -18.13
N ARG A 358 26.36 26.48 -16.97
CA ARG A 358 27.64 26.65 -16.26
C ARG A 358 28.80 26.17 -17.11
N LEU A 359 28.74 24.96 -17.67
CA LEU A 359 29.80 24.42 -18.51
C LEU A 359 30.02 25.28 -19.78
N SER A 360 28.94 25.69 -20.44
CA SER A 360 29.00 26.60 -21.59
C SER A 360 29.59 27.96 -21.21
N SER A 361 29.23 28.53 -20.06
CA SER A 361 29.79 29.81 -19.61
C SER A 361 31.29 29.72 -19.29
N ILE A 362 31.74 28.59 -18.74
CA ILE A 362 33.17 28.34 -18.48
C ILE A 362 33.93 28.18 -19.80
N LEU A 363 33.38 27.43 -20.76
CA LEU A 363 33.97 27.27 -22.09
C LEU A 363 34.03 28.60 -22.86
N MET A 364 32.97 29.41 -22.82
CA MET A 364 32.94 30.72 -23.48
C MET A 364 33.93 31.71 -22.83
N ARG A 365 34.09 31.70 -21.50
CA ARG A 365 35.13 32.49 -20.82
C ARG A 365 36.52 32.06 -21.25
N ARG A 366 36.81 30.75 -21.27
CA ARG A 366 38.10 30.23 -21.75
C ARG A 366 38.37 30.58 -23.21
N MET A 367 37.37 30.52 -24.09
CA MET A 367 37.52 30.93 -25.49
C MET A 367 37.75 32.43 -25.65
N LYS A 368 37.11 33.27 -24.83
CA LYS A 368 37.34 34.72 -24.82
C LYS A 368 38.74 35.07 -24.32
N ASP A 369 39.20 34.40 -23.27
CA ASP A 369 40.56 34.57 -22.73
C ASP A 369 41.63 34.05 -23.71
N SER A 370 41.35 32.97 -24.46
CA SER A 370 42.26 32.48 -25.51
C SER A 370 42.26 33.36 -26.77
N SER A 371 41.12 33.97 -27.12
CA SER A 371 41.03 34.95 -28.21
C SER A 371 41.82 36.23 -27.93
N GLN A 372 42.06 36.58 -26.66
CA GLN A 372 42.96 37.67 -26.29
C GLN A 372 44.44 37.26 -26.22
N LYS A 373 44.74 35.96 -26.11
CA LYS A 373 46.13 35.48 -25.96
C LYS A 373 46.79 34.93 -27.22
N ASN A 374 46.05 34.65 -28.30
CA ASN A 374 46.68 34.09 -29.50
C ASN A 374 46.05 34.54 -30.83
N GLN A 375 46.80 35.41 -31.52
CA GLN A 375 46.89 35.52 -32.98
C GLN A 375 47.60 34.31 -33.64
N GLN A 376 47.83 33.21 -32.92
CA GLN A 376 48.33 31.96 -33.50
C GLN A 376 47.28 30.85 -33.37
N ALA A 377 46.62 30.58 -34.50
CA ALA A 377 45.56 29.61 -34.65
C ALA A 377 46.06 28.16 -34.56
N GLN A 378 45.49 27.37 -33.65
CA GLN A 378 45.31 25.94 -33.86
C GLN A 378 43.86 25.58 -33.54
N PHE A 379 43.14 25.12 -34.56
CA PHE A 379 41.75 24.71 -34.51
C PHE A 379 41.61 23.37 -33.77
N PHE A 380 40.91 23.34 -32.64
CA PHE A 380 40.32 22.11 -32.11
C PHE A 380 38.88 21.98 -32.62
N ARG A 381 38.68 21.18 -33.67
CA ARG A 381 37.36 20.71 -34.12
C ARG A 381 37.03 19.38 -33.45
N PHE A 382 36.04 19.35 -32.58
CA PHE A 382 35.32 18.12 -32.25
C PHE A 382 34.12 18.00 -33.21
N THR A 383 34.35 17.35 -34.35
CA THR A 383 33.30 16.94 -35.27
C THR A 383 33.31 15.42 -35.36
N THR A 384 32.26 14.77 -34.88
CA THR A 384 31.96 13.38 -35.21
C THR A 384 31.37 13.36 -36.62
N PHE A 385 32.16 12.97 -37.61
CA PHE A 385 31.64 12.63 -38.92
C PHE A 385 31.21 11.16 -38.93
N PRO A 386 30.03 10.81 -39.45
CA PRO A 386 29.74 9.43 -39.81
C PRO A 386 30.73 9.00 -40.92
N PRO A 387 31.28 7.77 -40.87
CA PRO A 387 32.16 7.30 -41.92
C PRO A 387 31.42 7.25 -43.25
N PRO A 388 32.07 7.58 -44.38
CA PRO A 388 31.47 7.46 -45.70
C PRO A 388 31.05 6.01 -45.96
N SER A 389 29.85 5.81 -46.51
CA SER A 389 29.20 4.50 -46.71
C SER A 389 29.91 3.57 -47.70
N THR A 390 31.05 3.97 -48.24
CA THR A 390 31.84 3.24 -49.23
C THR A 390 33.07 2.55 -48.65
N LYS A 391 33.42 2.80 -47.38
CA LYS A 391 34.58 2.15 -46.73
C LYS A 391 34.17 0.86 -46.02
N THR A 392 34.95 -0.19 -46.21
CA THR A 392 34.77 -1.47 -45.50
C THR A 392 35.16 -1.33 -44.03
N SER A 393 34.64 -2.22 -43.16
CA SER A 393 34.96 -2.22 -41.72
C SER A 393 36.47 -2.25 -41.45
N ASP A 394 37.22 -2.91 -42.32
CA ASP A 394 38.65 -3.15 -42.16
C ASP A 394 39.47 -1.89 -42.49
N GLU A 395 39.05 -1.08 -43.46
CA GLU A 395 39.65 0.23 -43.75
C GLU A 395 39.38 1.26 -42.63
N ILE A 396 38.21 1.20 -42.01
CA ILE A 396 37.88 2.06 -40.87
C ILE A 396 38.76 1.68 -39.67
N TYR A 397 38.97 0.38 -39.44
CA TYR A 397 39.80 -0.12 -38.35
C TYR A 397 41.29 0.18 -38.55
N SER A 398 41.83 0.02 -39.75
CA SER A 398 43.24 0.31 -40.02
C SER A 398 43.57 1.80 -39.86
N THR A 399 42.69 2.68 -40.35
CA THR A 399 42.84 4.14 -40.19
C THR A 399 42.80 4.55 -38.71
N PHE A 400 41.95 3.91 -37.90
CA PHE A 400 41.86 4.17 -36.46
C PHE A 400 43.03 3.58 -35.67
N ALA A 401 43.55 2.42 -36.07
CA ALA A 401 44.66 1.76 -35.42
C ALA A 401 45.98 2.51 -35.65
N GLU A 402 46.19 3.03 -36.87
CA GLU A 402 47.38 3.82 -37.24
C GLU A 402 47.40 5.17 -36.52
N ALA A 403 46.26 5.84 -36.37
CA ALA A 403 46.15 7.09 -35.62
C ALA A 403 46.41 6.95 -34.10
N ASN A 404 46.31 5.73 -33.56
CA ASN A 404 46.41 5.46 -32.12
C ASN A 404 47.56 4.51 -31.73
N ASN A 405 48.50 4.20 -32.65
CA ASN A 405 49.63 3.29 -32.40
C ASN A 405 49.24 1.93 -31.77
N PHE A 406 48.10 1.36 -32.16
CA PHE A 406 47.68 0.03 -31.68
C PHE A 406 48.30 -1.07 -32.56
N SER A 407 49.08 -1.97 -31.95
CA SER A 407 49.55 -3.19 -32.61
C SER A 407 48.48 -4.30 -32.54
N PRO A 408 48.16 -5.00 -33.64
CA PRO A 408 47.16 -6.07 -33.63
C PRO A 408 47.67 -7.30 -32.86
N PRO A 409 46.79 -8.02 -32.12
CA PRO A 409 47.17 -9.23 -31.40
C PRO A 409 47.48 -10.38 -32.37
N GLN A 410 48.60 -11.08 -32.14
CA GLN A 410 48.98 -12.28 -32.87
C GLN A 410 47.98 -13.41 -32.61
N GLN A 411 47.36 -13.94 -33.66
CA GLN A 411 46.52 -15.14 -33.59
C GLN A 411 47.38 -16.38 -33.33
N GLN A 412 47.27 -16.94 -32.12
CA GLN A 412 47.76 -18.29 -31.82
C GLN A 412 46.73 -19.33 -32.28
N ASN A 413 47.09 -20.08 -33.31
CA ASN A 413 46.38 -21.28 -33.78
C ASN A 413 46.58 -22.43 -32.78
N ASN A 414 45.62 -22.64 -31.88
CA ASN A 414 45.49 -23.90 -31.13
C ASN A 414 44.28 -24.68 -31.63
N LYS A 415 44.55 -25.68 -32.49
CA LYS A 415 43.61 -26.74 -32.84
C LYS A 415 43.55 -27.72 -31.67
N THR A 416 42.48 -27.68 -30.88
CA THR A 416 42.13 -28.77 -29.95
C THR A 416 40.81 -29.39 -30.40
N LYS A 417 40.89 -30.66 -30.79
CA LYS A 417 39.80 -31.49 -31.27
C LYS A 417 39.05 -32.02 -30.05
N ILE A 418 37.86 -31.47 -29.77
CA ILE A 418 36.95 -32.00 -28.74
C ILE A 418 35.89 -32.84 -29.45
N THR A 419 35.91 -34.15 -29.20
CA THR A 419 34.85 -35.10 -29.51
C THR A 419 33.75 -34.96 -28.46
N GLY A 420 32.55 -34.57 -28.88
CA GLY A 420 31.35 -34.51 -28.03
C GLY A 420 30.34 -35.59 -28.42
N ASP A 421 29.83 -36.30 -27.41
CA ASP A 421 28.76 -37.29 -27.49
C ASP A 421 27.40 -36.66 -27.88
N PRO A 422 26.47 -37.43 -28.50
CA PRO A 422 25.20 -36.92 -28.98
C PRO A 422 24.06 -37.28 -28.01
N PHE A 423 23.73 -36.41 -27.05
CA PHE A 423 22.46 -36.52 -26.33
C PHE A 423 22.01 -35.14 -25.86
N PHE A 424 21.16 -34.49 -26.66
CA PHE A 424 20.02 -33.65 -26.28
C PHE A 424 19.42 -33.08 -27.57
N GLN A 425 18.40 -33.76 -28.11
CA GLN A 425 17.53 -33.18 -29.14
C GLN A 425 16.53 -32.25 -28.43
N GLU A 426 16.68 -30.95 -28.67
CA GLU A 426 15.70 -29.92 -28.34
C GLU A 426 14.48 -30.14 -29.25
N GLN A 427 13.40 -30.70 -28.70
CA GLN A 427 12.10 -30.72 -29.38
C GLN A 427 11.46 -29.34 -29.27
N GLU A 428 11.23 -28.70 -30.41
CA GLU A 428 10.40 -27.50 -30.51
C GLU A 428 8.98 -27.80 -30.00
N PRO A 429 8.38 -26.94 -29.16
CA PRO A 429 7.00 -27.11 -28.75
C PRO A 429 6.05 -26.77 -29.92
N ALA A 430 5.19 -27.72 -30.24
CA ALA A 430 4.14 -27.57 -31.24
C ALA A 430 3.18 -26.39 -30.92
N PRO A 431 2.66 -25.69 -31.93
CA PRO A 431 1.73 -24.57 -31.74
C PRO A 431 0.39 -25.05 -31.17
N TYR A 432 0.00 -24.45 -30.04
CA TYR A 432 -1.33 -24.60 -29.45
C TYR A 432 -2.37 -23.86 -30.30
N HIS A 433 -3.25 -24.61 -30.99
CA HIS A 433 -4.49 -24.10 -31.56
C HIS A 433 -5.63 -24.36 -30.57
N GLU A 434 -6.10 -23.32 -29.88
CA GLU A 434 -7.40 -23.33 -29.18
C GLU A 434 -8.48 -22.80 -30.12
N ASP A 435 -9.15 -23.71 -30.84
CA ASP A 435 -10.49 -23.47 -31.37
C ASP A 435 -11.49 -24.20 -30.47
N ILE A 436 -11.93 -23.54 -29.39
CA ILE A 436 -13.04 -24.01 -28.56
C ILE A 436 -14.33 -23.39 -29.13
N SER A 437 -14.94 -24.09 -30.09
CA SER A 437 -16.34 -23.88 -30.41
C SER A 437 -17.19 -24.41 -29.25
N LEU A 438 -17.98 -23.53 -28.61
CA LEU A 438 -18.95 -23.88 -27.58
C LEU A 438 -20.04 -24.79 -28.18
N GLY A 439 -19.81 -26.11 -28.15
CA GLY A 439 -20.82 -27.12 -28.44
C GLY A 439 -21.90 -27.12 -27.36
N LYS A 440 -23.16 -27.27 -27.79
CA LYS A 440 -24.30 -27.46 -26.88
C LYS A 440 -24.06 -28.68 -25.98
N PRO A 441 -24.45 -28.64 -24.69
CA PRO A 441 -24.30 -29.78 -23.82
C PRO A 441 -25.08 -30.99 -24.37
N PRO A 442 -24.55 -32.21 -24.23
CA PRO A 442 -25.25 -33.41 -24.67
C PRO A 442 -26.58 -33.56 -23.90
N PRO A 443 -27.62 -34.11 -24.55
CA PRO A 443 -28.89 -34.36 -23.87
C PRO A 443 -28.68 -35.33 -22.69
N PRO A 444 -29.45 -35.17 -21.60
CA PRO A 444 -29.35 -36.07 -20.46
C PRO A 444 -29.72 -37.51 -20.88
N PRO A 445 -29.11 -38.53 -20.26
CA PRO A 445 -29.41 -39.92 -20.57
C PRO A 445 -30.89 -40.25 -20.29
N PRO A 446 -31.51 -41.13 -21.09
CA PRO A 446 -32.90 -41.51 -20.93
C PRO A 446 -33.11 -42.18 -19.56
N GLY A 447 -34.04 -41.65 -18.76
CA GLY A 447 -34.40 -42.21 -17.46
C GLY A 447 -34.08 -41.33 -16.24
N TYR A 448 -33.52 -40.13 -16.40
CA TYR A 448 -33.41 -39.18 -15.30
C TYR A 448 -34.77 -38.51 -15.00
N PRO A 449 -35.37 -38.70 -13.81
CA PRO A 449 -36.52 -37.90 -13.40
C PRO A 449 -36.06 -36.45 -13.28
N GLY A 450 -36.70 -35.56 -14.04
CA GLY A 450 -36.42 -34.13 -13.97
C GLY A 450 -36.59 -33.58 -12.54
N PRO A 451 -35.91 -32.48 -12.20
CA PRO A 451 -36.08 -31.86 -10.89
C PRO A 451 -37.56 -31.51 -10.68
N PRO A 452 -38.10 -31.67 -9.45
CA PRO A 452 -39.47 -31.32 -9.16
C PRO A 452 -39.73 -29.84 -9.47
N PRO A 453 -40.94 -29.48 -9.92
CA PRO A 453 -41.28 -28.11 -10.27
C PRO A 453 -41.05 -27.19 -9.06
N TYR A 454 -40.33 -26.09 -9.31
CA TYR A 454 -40.04 -25.05 -8.33
C TYR A 454 -41.36 -24.44 -7.83
N THR A 455 -41.82 -24.84 -6.65
CA THR A 455 -42.90 -24.16 -5.94
C THR A 455 -42.37 -22.84 -5.40
N ARG A 456 -42.97 -21.72 -5.83
CA ARG A 456 -42.69 -20.39 -5.29
C ARG A 456 -42.89 -20.40 -3.76
N PRO A 457 -41.96 -19.88 -2.96
CA PRO A 457 -42.25 -19.62 -1.55
C PRO A 457 -43.37 -18.58 -1.43
N PRO A 458 -44.30 -18.73 -0.48
CA PRO A 458 -45.37 -17.76 -0.26
C PRO A 458 -44.77 -16.42 0.15
N THR A 459 -45.27 -15.35 -0.48
CA THR A 459 -44.95 -13.98 -0.12
C THR A 459 -45.55 -13.66 1.24
N LEU A 460 -44.70 -13.30 2.20
CA LEU A 460 -45.09 -12.70 3.47
C LEU A 460 -45.81 -11.38 3.21
N ASN A 461 -47.13 -11.41 3.30
CA ASN A 461 -48.02 -10.29 3.59
C ASN A 461 -49.33 -10.92 4.09
N GLU A 462 -49.43 -11.09 5.40
CA GLU A 462 -50.64 -11.13 6.25
C GLU A 462 -50.30 -11.86 7.55
N GLU A 463 -49.87 -11.08 8.55
CA GLU A 463 -50.37 -11.13 9.94
C GLU A 463 -49.88 -9.89 10.71
#